data_AF-A0A9D7HPV9-F1
#
_entry.id   AF-A0A9D7HPV9-F1
#
_cell.length_a   1.000
_cell.length_b   1.000
_cell.length_c   1.000
_cell.angle_alpha   90.00
_cell.angle_beta   90.00
_cell.angle_gamma   90.00
#
_symmetry.space_group_name_H-M   'P 1'
#
loop_
_entity.id
_entity.type
_entity.pdbx_description
1 polymer ?
#
loop_
_entity_poly.entity_id
_entity_poly.type
_entity_poly.pdbx_seq_one_letter_code
_entity_poly.pdbx_strand_id
1 'polypeptide(L)'
;MASATGGLTAGMMDSTAKDTRLRIDRFIKETKLANQLVAKWFNRKEDGTMDGDLVVERGAYGATQMEYMVAQGAANKQAFKDAVGDEMIPNTFVVFSKLNFVENEPVARAILDGTRSSLTDTTEFLGKLALASAQAVYNSTKDGYSVWTTSWLYQLVWNDSIQYRFWKELWIDDRNVDSLKKAAFDTTDLFQLSYVGSEKSRSLVAANLEQGGVAEEVIHKATVRNLDATIAKLQKKFDVFKPRVPVLTTAPITAFIGMKEGLDGGEKFDALELTVDPKTGARKYKSIATVTVEKGKVWDNRYVPGEQKIPVLQNDSIAPPTTLDRTYFKGSDKVQPGMLLKQIR
;
A
#
# COMPACT_ATOMS: atom_id res chain seq x y z
N MET A 1 20.50 0.57 32.16
CA MET A 1 20.38 -0.08 30.85
C MET A 1 19.69 0.88 29.88
N ALA A 2 20.45 1.84 29.35
CA ALA A 2 19.98 2.78 28.35
C ALA A 2 20.32 2.22 26.98
N SER A 3 19.36 2.30 26.07
CA SER A 3 19.33 1.68 24.76
C SER A 3 20.46 2.17 23.84
N ALA A 4 21.48 1.33 23.62
CA ALA A 4 22.51 1.50 22.59
C ALA A 4 21.97 1.32 21.15
N THR A 5 20.65 1.34 20.95
CA THR A 5 20.00 1.31 19.63
C THR A 5 20.02 2.68 18.93
N GLY A 6 20.41 3.75 19.62
CA GLY A 6 20.48 5.11 19.05
C GLY A 6 21.63 5.35 18.07
N GLY A 7 22.70 4.53 18.10
CA GLY A 7 23.86 4.69 17.20
C GLY A 7 23.67 4.09 15.81
N LEU A 8 22.73 3.15 15.66
CA LEU A 8 22.45 2.49 14.37
C LEU A 8 21.78 3.43 13.36
N THR A 9 21.23 4.56 13.81
CA THR A 9 20.50 5.51 12.95
C THR A 9 21.38 6.50 12.19
N ALA A 10 22.64 6.70 12.58
CA ALA A 10 23.51 7.69 11.94
C ALA A 10 23.88 7.32 10.48
N GLY A 11 23.98 6.02 10.16
CA GLY A 11 24.11 5.51 8.80
C GLY A 11 22.77 5.33 8.05
N MET A 12 21.66 5.90 8.55
CA MET A 12 20.30 5.73 7.99
C MET A 12 19.79 6.92 7.15
N MET A 13 20.58 7.99 7.01
CA MET A 13 20.24 9.04 6.07
C MET A 13 20.68 8.61 4.67
N ASP A 14 19.72 8.21 3.83
CA ASP A 14 19.85 8.51 2.41
C ASP A 14 19.84 10.04 2.32
N SER A 15 21.03 10.63 2.36
CA SER A 15 21.25 12.08 2.31
C SER A 15 20.67 12.69 1.03
N THR A 16 20.41 11.85 0.03
CA THR A 16 19.82 12.24 -1.26
C THR A 16 18.32 11.99 -1.34
N ALA A 17 17.63 11.59 -0.25
CA ALA A 17 16.20 11.27 -0.30
C ALA A 17 15.34 12.47 -0.75
N LYS A 18 15.69 13.68 -0.29
CA LYS A 18 15.03 14.92 -0.72
C LYS A 18 15.28 15.22 -2.19
N ASP A 19 16.52 15.06 -2.63
CA ASP A 19 16.91 15.25 -4.04
C ASP A 19 16.26 14.21 -4.94
N THR A 20 16.13 12.97 -4.46
CA THR A 20 15.46 11.88 -5.17
C THR A 20 13.98 12.20 -5.35
N ARG A 21 13.30 12.72 -4.32
CA ARG A 21 11.91 13.17 -4.46
C ARG A 21 11.77 14.26 -5.53
N LEU A 22 12.64 15.27 -5.53
CA LEU A 22 12.61 16.31 -6.56
C LEU A 22 12.84 15.76 -7.97
N ARG A 23 13.69 14.74 -8.12
CA ARG A 23 13.88 14.03 -9.39
C ARG A 23 12.63 13.23 -9.80
N ILE A 24 11.95 12.59 -8.85
CA ILE A 24 10.68 11.90 -9.09
C ILE A 24 9.61 12.90 -9.53
N ASP A 25 9.45 14.02 -8.82
CA ASP A 25 8.46 15.05 -9.14
C ASP A 25 8.70 15.61 -10.56
N ARG A 26 9.98 15.83 -10.92
CA ARG A 26 10.38 16.23 -12.28
C ARG A 26 10.00 15.15 -13.31
N PHE A 27 10.35 13.89 -13.05
CA PHE A 27 10.04 12.77 -13.93
C PHE A 27 8.53 12.64 -14.17
N ILE A 28 7.72 12.73 -13.12
CA ILE A 28 6.24 12.70 -13.21
C ILE A 28 5.74 13.78 -14.16
N LYS A 29 6.27 15.00 -14.04
CA LYS A 29 5.87 16.15 -14.87
C LYS A 29 6.33 16.00 -16.32
N GLU A 30 7.61 15.72 -16.55
CA GLU A 30 8.20 15.62 -17.89
C GLU A 30 7.59 14.48 -18.72
N THR A 31 7.27 13.36 -18.07
CA THR A 31 6.64 12.21 -18.73
C THR A 31 5.12 12.30 -18.80
N LYS A 32 4.50 13.30 -18.15
CA LYS A 32 3.05 13.39 -17.98
C LYS A 32 2.44 12.10 -17.45
N LEU A 33 3.08 11.48 -16.44
CA LEU A 33 2.68 10.18 -15.93
C LEU A 33 1.21 10.16 -15.46
N ALA A 34 0.74 11.25 -14.85
CA ALA A 34 -0.67 11.37 -14.43
C ALA A 34 -1.64 11.27 -15.62
N ASN A 35 -1.32 11.90 -16.76
CA ASN A 35 -2.12 11.80 -17.99
C ASN A 35 -2.12 10.37 -18.52
N GLN A 36 -1.00 9.66 -18.46
CA GLN A 36 -0.92 8.26 -18.87
C GLN A 36 -1.79 7.35 -18.00
N LEU A 37 -1.86 7.61 -16.69
CA LEU A 37 -2.73 6.86 -15.78
C LEU A 37 -4.21 7.08 -16.11
N VAL A 38 -4.62 8.32 -16.35
CA VAL A 38 -5.99 8.66 -16.75
C VAL A 38 -6.31 8.05 -18.12
N ALA A 39 -5.39 8.17 -19.09
CA ALA A 39 -5.53 7.54 -20.40
C ALA A 39 -5.76 6.03 -20.28
N LYS A 40 -5.07 5.35 -19.36
CA LYS A 40 -5.27 3.92 -19.10
C LYS A 40 -6.64 3.63 -18.49
N TRP A 41 -7.11 4.42 -17.52
CA TRP A 41 -8.45 4.24 -16.94
C TRP A 41 -9.56 4.27 -17.99
N PHE A 42 -9.40 5.10 -19.02
CA PHE A 42 -10.38 5.29 -20.07
C PHE A 42 -9.99 4.65 -21.41
N ASN A 43 -9.10 3.65 -21.38
CA ASN A 43 -8.65 2.88 -22.55
C ASN A 43 -8.34 3.73 -23.79
N ARG A 44 -7.72 4.90 -23.58
CA ARG A 44 -7.51 5.90 -24.63
C ARG A 44 -6.65 5.34 -25.76
N LYS A 45 -7.14 5.46 -26.99
CA LYS A 45 -6.45 5.04 -28.22
C LYS A 45 -5.56 6.15 -28.78
N GLU A 46 -4.75 5.82 -29.78
CA GLU A 46 -3.83 6.77 -30.43
C GLU A 46 -4.55 7.93 -31.11
N ASP A 47 -5.75 7.70 -31.65
CA ASP A 47 -6.62 8.71 -32.25
C ASP A 47 -7.30 9.62 -31.21
N GLY A 48 -7.14 9.32 -29.92
CA GLY A 48 -7.69 10.07 -28.80
C GLY A 48 -9.04 9.59 -28.30
N THR A 49 -9.71 8.66 -29.01
CA THR A 49 -10.98 8.06 -28.57
C THR A 49 -10.78 7.24 -27.29
N MET A 50 -11.83 7.18 -26.47
CA MET A 50 -11.82 6.57 -25.13
C MET A 50 -13.07 5.73 -24.91
N ASP A 51 -12.98 4.79 -23.97
CA ASP A 51 -14.12 4.02 -23.47
C ASP A 51 -14.03 3.83 -21.94
N GLY A 52 -15.15 3.47 -21.33
CA GLY A 52 -15.26 3.30 -19.88
C GLY A 52 -15.06 1.86 -19.40
N ASP A 53 -14.66 0.92 -20.27
CA ASP A 53 -14.76 -0.51 -19.98
C ASP A 53 -13.90 -0.91 -18.77
N LEU A 54 -12.70 -0.33 -18.65
CA LEU A 54 -11.83 -0.59 -17.51
C LEU A 54 -12.36 0.02 -16.21
N VAL A 55 -13.05 1.17 -16.30
CA VAL A 55 -13.72 1.79 -15.14
C VAL A 55 -14.82 0.85 -14.62
N VAL A 56 -15.64 0.34 -15.53
CA VAL A 56 -16.74 -0.60 -15.22
C VAL A 56 -16.21 -1.92 -14.67
N GLU A 57 -15.19 -2.50 -15.31
CA GLU A 57 -14.58 -3.77 -14.89
C GLU A 57 -14.02 -3.65 -13.47
N ARG A 58 -13.24 -2.60 -13.21
CA ARG A 58 -12.66 -2.37 -11.88
C ARG A 58 -13.72 -2.04 -10.86
N GLY A 59 -14.71 -1.21 -11.20
CA GLY A 59 -15.84 -0.89 -10.34
C GLY A 59 -16.61 -2.14 -9.90
N ALA A 60 -16.91 -3.03 -10.85
CA ALA A 60 -17.57 -4.31 -10.56
C ALA A 60 -16.72 -5.19 -9.62
N TYR A 61 -15.41 -5.29 -9.87
CA TYR A 61 -14.51 -6.05 -9.02
C TYR A 61 -14.33 -5.43 -7.62
N GLY A 62 -14.24 -4.10 -7.55
CA GLY A 62 -14.02 -3.34 -6.31
C GLY A 62 -15.25 -3.27 -5.42
N ALA A 63 -16.45 -3.38 -5.98
CA ALA A 63 -17.71 -3.26 -5.26
C ALA A 63 -17.76 -4.15 -4.02
N THR A 64 -18.23 -3.58 -2.91
CA THR A 64 -18.55 -4.28 -1.69
C THR A 64 -19.83 -5.10 -1.86
N GLN A 65 -20.03 -6.10 -1.00
CA GLN A 65 -21.27 -6.87 -1.02
C GLN A 65 -22.51 -5.99 -0.79
N MET A 66 -22.39 -4.95 0.03
CA MET A 66 -23.50 -4.02 0.27
C MET A 66 -23.84 -3.21 -0.98
N GLU A 67 -22.82 -2.71 -1.70
CA GLU A 67 -23.00 -2.04 -2.99
C GLU A 67 -23.66 -2.97 -4.01
N TYR A 68 -23.24 -4.23 -4.07
CA TYR A 68 -23.89 -5.23 -4.91
C TYR A 68 -25.38 -5.45 -4.56
N MET A 69 -25.72 -5.53 -3.26
CA MET A 69 -27.12 -5.65 -2.83
C MET A 69 -27.96 -4.42 -3.23
N VAL A 70 -27.39 -3.22 -3.10
CA VAL A 70 -28.04 -1.98 -3.55
C VAL A 70 -28.22 -1.98 -5.07
N ALA A 71 -27.19 -2.40 -5.82
CA ALA A 71 -27.23 -2.51 -7.27
C ALA A 71 -28.33 -3.45 -7.78
N GLN A 72 -28.60 -4.55 -7.07
CA GLN A 72 -29.66 -5.50 -7.46
C GLN A 72 -31.06 -4.87 -7.43
N GLY A 73 -31.30 -3.94 -6.50
CA GLY A 73 -32.55 -3.19 -6.40
C GLY A 73 -32.60 -1.93 -7.28
N ALA A 74 -31.48 -1.52 -7.88
CA ALA A 74 -31.40 -0.30 -8.68
C ALA A 74 -32.07 -0.48 -10.06
N ALA A 75 -32.86 0.52 -10.47
CA ALA A 75 -33.53 0.53 -11.77
C ALA A 75 -32.54 0.60 -12.95
N ASN A 76 -31.39 1.28 -12.76
CA ASN A 76 -30.33 1.38 -13.76
C ASN A 76 -29.02 0.77 -13.22
N LYS A 77 -28.81 -0.51 -13.52
CA LYS A 77 -27.62 -1.26 -13.05
C LYS A 77 -26.32 -0.78 -13.70
N GLN A 78 -26.37 -0.23 -14.91
CA GLN A 78 -25.17 0.27 -15.60
C GLN A 78 -24.67 1.56 -14.95
N ALA A 79 -25.54 2.53 -14.74
CA ALA A 79 -25.18 3.78 -14.07
C ALA A 79 -24.63 3.56 -12.65
N PHE A 80 -25.09 2.50 -11.96
CA PHE A 80 -24.51 2.10 -10.69
C PHE A 80 -23.06 1.60 -10.82
N LYS A 81 -22.79 0.71 -11.80
CA LYS A 81 -21.43 0.21 -12.05
C LYS A 81 -20.47 1.33 -12.44
N ASP A 82 -20.94 2.26 -13.28
CA ASP A 82 -20.17 3.43 -13.68
C ASP A 82 -19.80 4.29 -12.46
N ALA A 83 -20.77 4.55 -11.57
CA ALA A 83 -20.54 5.33 -10.35
C ALA A 83 -19.54 4.65 -9.39
N VAL A 84 -19.65 3.34 -9.16
CA VAL A 84 -18.69 2.60 -8.33
C VAL A 84 -17.29 2.62 -8.96
N GLY A 85 -17.20 2.50 -10.29
CA GLY A 85 -15.93 2.61 -11.00
C GLY A 85 -15.29 3.99 -10.87
N ASP A 86 -16.08 5.06 -10.98
CA ASP A 86 -15.61 6.44 -10.82
C ASP A 86 -15.02 6.69 -9.43
N GLU A 87 -15.59 6.10 -8.38
CA GLU A 87 -15.06 6.16 -7.00
C GLU A 87 -13.70 5.45 -6.85
N MET A 88 -13.33 4.56 -7.78
CA MET A 88 -12.04 3.88 -7.76
C MET A 88 -10.90 4.68 -8.41
N ILE A 89 -11.20 5.59 -9.33
CA ILE A 89 -10.20 6.43 -10.00
C ILE A 89 -9.32 7.19 -9.00
N PRO A 90 -9.85 7.90 -7.97
CA PRO A 90 -9.02 8.57 -6.97
C PRO A 90 -8.20 7.59 -6.11
N ASN A 91 -8.53 6.29 -6.08
CA ASN A 91 -7.75 5.25 -5.41
C ASN A 91 -6.63 4.68 -6.31
N THR A 92 -6.07 5.52 -7.19
CA THR A 92 -4.90 5.18 -8.02
C THR A 92 -3.62 5.63 -7.35
N PHE A 93 -2.72 4.68 -7.09
CA PHE A 93 -1.45 4.93 -6.43
C PHE A 93 -0.25 4.52 -7.29
N VAL A 94 0.84 5.27 -7.17
CA VAL A 94 2.12 4.99 -7.82
C VAL A 94 3.20 4.92 -6.75
N VAL A 95 4.02 3.88 -6.79
CA VAL A 95 5.16 3.72 -5.89
C VAL A 95 6.45 3.80 -6.71
N PHE A 96 7.29 4.76 -6.37
CA PHE A 96 8.66 4.84 -6.86
C PHE A 96 9.58 4.21 -5.84
N SER A 97 10.44 3.28 -6.24
CA SER A 97 11.37 2.60 -5.34
C SER A 97 12.81 2.80 -5.80
N LYS A 98 13.66 3.27 -4.89
CA LYS A 98 15.11 3.37 -5.10
C LYS A 98 15.79 2.29 -4.28
N LEU A 99 16.64 1.52 -4.94
CA LEU A 99 17.46 0.48 -4.33
C LEU A 99 18.91 0.93 -4.31
N ASN A 100 19.54 0.89 -3.13
CA ASN A 100 20.95 1.14 -2.95
C ASN A 100 21.61 -0.16 -2.51
N PHE A 101 22.60 -0.61 -3.28
CA PHE A 101 23.45 -1.74 -2.92
C PHE A 101 24.72 -1.17 -2.27
N VAL A 102 24.92 -1.49 -1.00
CA VAL A 102 25.98 -0.89 -0.18
C VAL A 102 26.91 -1.98 0.31
N GLU A 103 28.21 -1.82 0.09
CA GLU A 103 29.23 -2.69 0.69
C GLU A 103 29.18 -2.57 2.20
N ASN A 104 29.16 -3.69 2.92
CA ASN A 104 28.99 -3.65 4.36
C ASN A 104 30.26 -3.18 5.08
N GLU A 105 31.45 -3.51 4.54
CA GLU A 105 32.74 -3.28 5.19
C GLU A 105 33.00 -1.79 5.51
N PRO A 106 32.85 -0.84 4.56
CA PRO A 106 33.13 0.57 4.86
C PRO A 106 32.19 1.14 5.92
N VAL A 107 30.92 0.71 5.91
CA VAL A 107 29.91 1.14 6.89
C VAL A 107 30.21 0.54 8.27
N ALA A 108 30.54 -0.75 8.34
CA ALA A 108 30.90 -1.43 9.57
C ALA A 108 32.17 -0.83 10.18
N ARG A 109 33.18 -0.51 9.36
CA ARG A 109 34.42 0.13 9.79
C ARG A 109 34.17 1.54 10.33
N ALA A 110 33.34 2.34 9.66
CA ALA A 110 33.00 3.69 10.13
C ALA A 110 32.32 3.69 11.52
N ILE A 111 31.47 2.70 11.81
CA ILE A 111 30.85 2.54 13.15
C ILE A 111 31.92 2.19 14.20
N LEU A 112 32.84 1.28 13.87
CA LEU A 112 33.93 0.88 14.76
C LEU A 112 34.85 2.07 15.08
N ASP A 113 35.26 2.82 14.06
CA ASP A 113 36.17 3.97 14.20
C ASP A 113 35.49 5.17 14.89
N GLY A 114 34.21 5.41 14.62
CA GLY A 114 33.40 6.40 15.34
C GLY A 114 33.22 6.06 16.83
N THR A 115 33.09 4.77 17.14
CA THR A 115 33.04 4.31 18.55
C THR A 115 34.40 4.53 19.21
N ARG A 116 35.51 4.18 18.54
CA ARG A 116 36.88 4.42 19.06
C ARG A 116 37.16 5.89 19.37
N SER A 117 36.74 6.79 18.49
CA SER A 117 36.97 8.23 18.65
C SER A 117 36.08 8.89 19.71
N SER A 118 34.94 8.30 20.05
CA SER A 118 33.99 8.84 21.05
C SER A 118 34.29 8.43 22.49
N LEU A 119 35.28 7.55 22.72
CA LEU A 119 35.61 6.97 24.02
C LEU A 119 36.64 7.80 24.84
N THR A 120 36.81 9.08 24.50
CA THR A 120 37.85 9.95 25.08
C THR A 120 37.67 10.26 26.58
N ASP A 121 36.49 10.01 27.18
CA ASP A 121 36.19 10.40 28.58
C ASP A 121 35.35 9.36 29.38
N THR A 122 35.24 8.12 28.90
CA THR A 122 34.47 7.06 29.60
C THR A 122 35.31 6.22 30.55
N THR A 123 34.76 5.85 31.71
CA THR A 123 35.37 4.87 32.64
C THR A 123 35.78 3.59 31.89
N GLU A 124 36.99 3.09 32.20
CA GLU A 124 37.71 2.05 31.46
C GLU A 124 36.86 0.80 31.16
N PHE A 125 35.98 0.42 32.08
CA PHE A 125 35.08 -0.72 31.92
C PHE A 125 33.96 -0.48 30.89
N LEU A 126 33.30 0.68 30.92
CA LEU A 126 32.24 1.01 29.97
C LEU A 126 32.80 1.18 28.55
N GLY A 127 34.00 1.76 28.43
CA GLY A 127 34.67 1.90 27.14
C GLY A 127 35.09 0.55 26.53
N LYS A 128 35.62 -0.38 27.34
CA LYS A 128 35.94 -1.75 26.87
C LYS A 128 34.70 -2.52 26.41
N LEU A 129 33.58 -2.41 27.13
CA LEU A 129 32.33 -3.07 26.74
C LEU A 129 31.75 -2.50 25.43
N ALA A 130 31.75 -1.17 25.29
CA ALA A 130 31.32 -0.49 24.06
C ALA A 130 32.18 -0.92 22.86
N LEU A 131 33.49 -0.96 23.01
CA LEU A 131 34.42 -1.34 21.95
C LEU A 131 34.31 -2.83 21.57
N ALA A 132 34.14 -3.73 22.56
CA ALA A 132 33.88 -5.14 22.30
C ALA A 132 32.55 -5.36 21.55
N SER A 133 31.50 -4.60 21.90
CA SER A 133 30.21 -4.66 21.20
C SER A 133 30.32 -4.17 19.75
N ALA A 134 31.04 -3.07 19.51
CA ALA A 134 31.28 -2.54 18.16
C ALA A 134 32.14 -3.50 17.31
N GLN A 135 33.14 -4.14 17.91
CA GLN A 135 33.96 -5.15 17.25
C GLN A 135 33.16 -6.41 16.89
N ALA A 136 32.25 -6.86 17.76
CA ALA A 136 31.35 -7.97 17.47
C ALA A 136 30.41 -7.64 16.31
N VAL A 137 29.83 -6.44 16.29
CA VAL A 137 29.03 -5.95 15.16
C VAL A 137 29.86 -5.93 13.88
N TYR A 138 31.03 -5.30 13.90
CA TYR A 138 31.95 -5.27 12.76
C TYR A 138 32.22 -6.68 12.20
N ASN A 139 32.65 -7.61 13.05
CA ASN A 139 32.95 -8.97 12.61
C ASN A 139 31.73 -9.70 12.01
N SER A 140 30.53 -9.45 12.56
CA SER A 140 29.29 -10.10 12.11
C SER A 140 28.68 -9.49 10.83
N THR A 141 28.98 -8.23 10.54
CA THR A 141 28.34 -7.50 9.42
C THR A 141 29.31 -7.09 8.33
N LYS A 142 30.63 -7.11 8.53
CA LYS A 142 31.62 -6.57 7.58
C LYS A 142 31.57 -7.23 6.19
N ASP A 143 31.21 -8.51 6.13
CA ASP A 143 31.27 -9.26 4.89
C ASP A 143 29.94 -9.16 4.11
N GLY A 144 30.04 -8.89 2.80
CA GLY A 144 28.91 -8.88 1.87
C GLY A 144 28.35 -7.48 1.58
N TYR A 145 27.09 -7.47 1.14
CA TYR A 145 26.37 -6.26 0.73
C TYR A 145 25.06 -6.12 1.51
N SER A 146 24.58 -4.89 1.64
CA SER A 146 23.24 -4.61 2.13
C SER A 146 22.43 -3.98 1.02
N VAL A 147 21.19 -4.42 0.86
CA VAL A 147 20.23 -3.77 -0.01
C VAL A 147 19.39 -2.83 0.85
N TRP A 148 19.40 -1.54 0.53
CA TRP A 148 18.57 -0.54 1.17
C TRP A 148 17.55 -0.04 0.17
N THR A 149 16.28 -0.07 0.54
CA THR A 149 15.18 0.35 -0.33
C THR A 149 14.44 1.50 0.32
N THR A 150 14.25 2.57 -0.45
CA THR A 150 13.33 3.66 -0.10
C THR A 150 12.23 3.71 -1.14
N SER A 151 10.98 3.71 -0.69
CA SER A 151 9.80 3.80 -1.55
C SER A 151 9.00 5.06 -1.25
N TRP A 152 8.62 5.79 -2.29
CA TRP A 152 7.78 6.99 -2.23
C TRP A 152 6.42 6.68 -2.86
N LEU A 153 5.36 6.95 -2.11
CA LEU A 153 3.98 6.75 -2.50
C LEU A 153 3.37 8.06 -2.99
N TYR A 154 2.75 7.99 -4.16
CA TYR A 154 2.00 9.07 -4.77
C TYR A 154 0.57 8.59 -5.07
N GLN A 155 -0.38 9.53 -5.07
CA GLN A 155 -1.78 9.28 -5.38
C GLN A 155 -2.26 10.21 -6.49
N LEU A 156 -3.04 9.67 -7.44
CA LEU A 156 -3.72 10.46 -8.46
C LEU A 156 -4.68 11.45 -7.84
N VAL A 157 -4.52 12.72 -8.21
CA VAL A 157 -5.45 13.78 -7.83
C VAL A 157 -6.63 13.71 -8.80
N TRP A 158 -7.75 13.18 -8.32
CA TRP A 158 -9.02 13.12 -9.04
C TRP A 158 -10.14 13.60 -8.13
N ASN A 159 -10.84 14.65 -8.54
CA ASN A 159 -11.96 15.25 -7.82
C ASN A 159 -13.02 15.73 -8.80
N ASP A 160 -14.19 16.13 -8.30
CA ASP A 160 -15.35 16.54 -9.10
C ASP A 160 -15.02 17.61 -10.14
N SER A 161 -14.14 18.57 -9.80
CA SER A 161 -13.72 19.62 -10.74
C SER A 161 -12.84 19.08 -11.86
N ILE A 162 -11.92 18.15 -11.56
CA ILE A 162 -11.08 17.50 -12.56
C ILE A 162 -11.93 16.59 -13.46
N GLN A 163 -12.82 15.80 -12.86
CA GLN A 163 -13.74 14.92 -13.57
C GLN A 163 -14.64 15.71 -14.51
N TYR A 164 -15.25 16.81 -14.05
CA TYR A 164 -16.06 17.69 -14.90
C TYR A 164 -15.28 18.22 -16.10
N ARG A 165 -14.05 18.72 -15.88
CA ARG A 165 -13.21 19.21 -16.96
C ARG A 165 -12.79 18.12 -17.93
N PHE A 166 -12.48 16.92 -17.43
CA PHE A 166 -12.18 15.76 -18.27
C PHE A 166 -13.33 15.45 -19.24
N TRP A 167 -14.55 15.25 -18.71
CA TRP A 167 -15.71 14.93 -19.54
C TRP A 167 -16.07 16.04 -20.53
N LYS A 168 -15.96 17.30 -20.10
CA LYS A 168 -16.33 18.45 -20.93
C LYS A 168 -15.30 18.75 -22.02
N GLU A 169 -14.03 18.80 -21.65
CA GLU A 169 -12.95 19.40 -22.46
C GLU A 169 -12.08 18.35 -23.14
N LEU A 170 -12.01 17.12 -22.62
CA LEU A 170 -10.99 16.14 -23.02
C LEU A 170 -11.54 14.80 -23.51
N TRP A 171 -12.76 14.43 -23.10
CA TRP A 171 -13.40 13.18 -23.52
C TRP A 171 -13.75 13.18 -25.02
N ILE A 172 -13.38 12.08 -25.68
CA ILE A 172 -13.67 11.81 -27.09
C ILE A 172 -14.33 10.44 -27.17
N ASP A 173 -15.58 10.43 -27.60
CA ASP A 173 -16.36 9.22 -27.88
C ASP A 173 -15.88 8.53 -29.16
N ASP A 174 -16.02 7.21 -29.24
CA ASP A 174 -15.54 6.40 -30.36
C ASP A 174 -16.15 6.77 -31.72
N ARG A 175 -17.32 7.42 -31.73
CA ARG A 175 -18.00 7.85 -32.96
C ARG A 175 -17.58 9.24 -33.45
N ASN A 176 -16.91 10.04 -32.62
CA ASN A 176 -16.70 11.48 -32.87
C ASN A 176 -15.27 11.90 -32.53
N VAL A 177 -14.31 11.47 -33.36
CA VAL A 177 -12.90 11.88 -33.23
C VAL A 177 -12.79 13.41 -33.30
N ASP A 178 -12.14 14.00 -32.29
CA ASP A 178 -11.95 15.44 -32.17
C ASP A 178 -10.46 15.76 -31.96
N SER A 179 -9.83 16.33 -32.99
CA SER A 179 -8.40 16.65 -32.97
C SER A 179 -8.04 17.74 -31.96
N LEU A 180 -8.95 18.67 -31.65
CA LEU A 180 -8.72 19.74 -30.68
C LEU A 180 -8.74 19.16 -29.26
N LYS A 181 -9.72 18.33 -28.93
CA LYS A 181 -9.77 17.64 -27.64
C LYS A 181 -8.60 16.68 -27.47
N LYS A 182 -8.17 16.01 -28.55
CA LYS A 182 -7.00 15.13 -28.52
C LYS A 182 -5.75 15.92 -28.14
N ALA A 183 -5.50 17.04 -28.82
CA ALA A 183 -4.39 17.93 -28.52
C ALA A 183 -4.49 18.53 -27.11
N ALA A 184 -5.70 18.86 -26.65
CA ALA A 184 -5.94 19.33 -25.29
C ALA A 184 -5.56 18.27 -24.24
N PHE A 185 -5.93 17.00 -24.44
CA PHE A 185 -5.53 15.90 -23.54
C PHE A 185 -4.00 15.68 -23.53
N ASP A 186 -3.37 15.74 -24.71
CA ASP A 186 -1.92 15.52 -24.84
C ASP A 186 -1.11 16.65 -24.14
N THR A 187 -1.64 17.87 -24.13
CA THR A 187 -0.93 19.06 -23.62
C THR A 187 -1.36 19.51 -22.22
N THR A 188 -2.50 19.04 -21.69
CA THR A 188 -3.00 19.47 -20.38
C THR A 188 -2.08 19.11 -19.20
N ASP A 189 -2.09 19.98 -18.19
CA ASP A 189 -1.50 19.79 -16.85
C ASP A 189 -2.60 19.57 -15.77
N LEU A 190 -3.83 19.25 -16.21
CA LEU A 190 -4.98 19.02 -15.34
C LEU A 190 -4.75 17.87 -14.35
N PHE A 191 -4.11 16.80 -14.81
CA PHE A 191 -3.90 15.59 -14.02
C PHE A 191 -2.58 15.67 -13.26
N GLN A 192 -2.62 15.36 -11.97
CA GLN A 192 -1.46 15.48 -11.09
C GLN A 192 -1.34 14.26 -10.16
N LEU A 193 -0.11 13.99 -9.72
CA LEU A 193 0.17 13.05 -8.64
C LEU A 193 0.56 13.82 -7.38
N SER A 194 -0.14 13.56 -6.28
CA SER A 194 0.18 14.12 -4.96
C SER A 194 1.07 13.16 -4.18
N TYR A 195 2.10 13.69 -3.52
CA TYR A 195 2.95 12.90 -2.64
C TYR A 195 2.21 12.57 -1.35
N VAL A 196 2.09 11.27 -1.04
CA VAL A 196 1.42 10.78 0.18
C VAL A 196 2.43 10.56 1.29
N GLY A 197 3.58 9.95 0.98
CA GLY A 197 4.63 9.69 1.96
C GLY A 197 5.66 8.68 1.48
N SER A 198 6.54 8.25 2.39
CA SER A 198 7.60 7.28 2.07
C SER A 198 7.88 6.34 3.23
N GLU A 199 8.48 5.21 2.89
CA GLU A 199 8.92 4.15 3.80
C GLU A 199 10.27 3.56 3.36
N LYS A 200 10.96 2.93 4.31
CA LYS A 200 12.30 2.36 4.10
C LYS A 200 12.39 0.91 4.57
N SER A 201 13.16 0.09 3.87
CA SER A 201 13.52 -1.26 4.30
C SER A 201 15.00 -1.54 4.03
N ARG A 202 15.58 -2.45 4.82
CA ARG A 202 16.97 -2.87 4.71
C ARG A 202 17.03 -4.38 4.91
N SER A 203 17.82 -5.04 4.07
CA SER A 203 18.15 -6.46 4.23
C SER A 203 19.66 -6.61 4.12
N LEU A 204 20.24 -7.29 5.11
CA LEU A 204 21.64 -7.66 5.10
C LEU A 204 21.78 -8.94 4.26
N VAL A 205 22.67 -8.91 3.27
CA VAL A 205 23.10 -10.10 2.53
C VAL A 205 24.47 -10.48 3.09
N ALA A 206 24.47 -11.37 4.09
CA ALA A 206 25.69 -11.88 4.69
C ALA A 206 26.48 -12.70 3.64
N ALA A 207 27.80 -12.52 3.60
CA ALA A 207 28.68 -13.20 2.63
C ALA A 207 28.92 -14.69 2.88
N ASN A 208 28.25 -15.33 3.85
CA ASN A 208 28.34 -16.78 4.05
C ASN A 208 27.56 -17.53 2.95
N LEU A 209 28.04 -17.37 1.72
CA LEU A 209 27.69 -18.09 0.49
C LEU A 209 28.32 -19.50 0.47
N GLU A 210 28.75 -20.03 1.62
CA GLU A 210 29.29 -21.40 1.74
C GLU A 210 28.23 -22.49 1.54
N GLN A 211 26.95 -22.13 1.39
CA GLN A 211 25.86 -23.06 1.09
C GLN A 211 25.20 -22.76 -0.27
N GLY A 212 25.98 -22.88 -1.35
CA GLY A 212 25.48 -23.30 -2.68
C GLY A 212 24.46 -22.41 -3.41
N GLY A 213 24.06 -21.26 -2.87
CA GLY A 213 23.26 -20.27 -3.59
C GLY A 213 24.15 -19.43 -4.50
N VAL A 214 23.85 -19.38 -5.80
CA VAL A 214 24.50 -18.44 -6.71
C VAL A 214 24.26 -17.03 -6.17
N ALA A 215 25.31 -16.22 -5.98
CA ALA A 215 25.24 -14.91 -5.33
C ALA A 215 24.10 -14.01 -5.87
N GLU A 216 23.79 -14.14 -7.16
CA GLU A 216 22.70 -13.47 -7.85
C GLU A 216 21.31 -13.79 -7.29
N GLU A 217 21.02 -15.06 -6.97
CA GLU A 217 19.72 -15.47 -6.43
C GLU A 217 19.47 -14.90 -5.03
N VAL A 218 20.53 -14.84 -4.21
CA VAL A 218 20.46 -14.25 -2.87
C VAL A 218 20.20 -12.74 -2.95
N ILE A 219 20.87 -12.06 -3.88
CA ILE A 219 20.67 -10.63 -4.15
C ILE A 219 19.26 -10.36 -4.67
N HIS A 220 18.75 -11.19 -5.59
CA HIS A 220 17.40 -11.09 -6.10
C HIS A 220 16.36 -11.25 -4.98
N LYS A 221 16.47 -12.31 -4.16
CA LYS A 221 15.57 -12.54 -3.03
C LYS A 221 15.60 -11.40 -2.01
N ALA A 222 16.78 -10.88 -1.68
CA ALA A 222 16.91 -9.75 -0.76
C ALA A 222 16.27 -8.47 -1.33
N THR A 223 16.40 -8.27 -2.63
CA THR A 223 15.79 -7.14 -3.36
C THR A 223 14.26 -7.20 -3.32
N VAL A 224 13.68 -8.33 -3.71
CA VAL A 224 12.22 -8.56 -3.69
C VAL A 224 11.68 -8.39 -2.27
N ARG A 225 12.30 -9.05 -1.28
CA ARG A 225 11.90 -8.92 0.15
C ARG A 225 11.90 -7.48 0.64
N ASN A 226 12.87 -6.68 0.23
CA ASN A 226 12.91 -5.28 0.63
C ASN A 226 11.82 -4.43 -0.02
N LEU A 227 11.51 -4.67 -1.29
CA LEU A 227 10.40 -4.02 -1.98
C LEU A 227 9.07 -4.40 -1.34
N ASP A 228 8.85 -5.69 -1.09
CA ASP A 228 7.63 -6.18 -0.43
C ASP A 228 7.50 -5.58 0.98
N ALA A 229 8.60 -5.49 1.72
CA ALA A 229 8.62 -4.90 3.05
C ALA A 229 8.32 -3.39 3.02
N THR A 230 8.79 -2.62 2.04
CA THR A 230 8.42 -1.20 1.94
C THR A 230 6.96 -1.04 1.55
N ILE A 231 6.44 -1.83 0.62
CA ILE A 231 5.02 -1.83 0.23
C ILE A 231 4.12 -2.17 1.43
N ALA A 232 4.45 -3.24 2.18
CA ALA A 232 3.70 -3.64 3.37
C ALA A 232 3.71 -2.54 4.46
N LYS A 233 4.84 -1.83 4.64
CA LYS A 233 4.89 -0.69 5.56
C LYS A 233 4.04 0.48 5.09
N LEU A 234 4.03 0.79 3.79
CA LEU A 234 3.16 1.82 3.21
C LEU A 234 1.68 1.48 3.44
N GLN A 235 1.27 0.25 3.13
CA GLN A 235 -0.09 -0.24 3.36
C GLN A 235 -0.52 -0.13 4.83
N LYS A 236 0.36 -0.49 5.77
CA LYS A 236 0.08 -0.40 7.21
C LYS A 236 0.04 1.03 7.74
N LYS A 237 0.89 1.91 7.20
CA LYS A 237 0.99 3.29 7.64
C LYS A 237 -0.18 4.14 7.17
N PHE A 238 -0.57 4.00 5.91
CA PHE A 238 -1.58 4.86 5.30
C PHE A 238 -2.97 4.25 5.43
N ASP A 239 -3.84 5.01 6.08
CA ASP A 239 -5.20 4.63 6.44
C ASP A 239 -6.14 4.37 5.26
N VAL A 240 -5.74 4.80 4.05
CA VAL A 240 -6.47 4.58 2.79
C VAL A 240 -6.40 3.13 2.32
N PHE A 241 -5.37 2.38 2.70
CA PHE A 241 -5.21 0.96 2.33
C PHE A 241 -5.82 0.01 3.35
N LYS A 242 -6.31 0.53 4.48
CA LYS A 242 -6.90 -0.31 5.53
C LYS A 242 -8.38 -0.52 5.21
N PRO A 243 -8.82 -1.77 5.03
CA PRO A 243 -10.23 -2.08 4.83
C PRO A 243 -11.07 -1.52 5.98
N ARG A 244 -12.26 -1.00 5.62
CA ARG A 244 -13.25 -0.49 6.56
C ARG A 244 -14.61 -1.03 6.18
N VAL A 245 -15.22 -1.80 7.07
CA VAL A 245 -16.51 -2.43 6.82
C VAL A 245 -17.39 -2.35 8.06
N PRO A 246 -18.71 -2.18 7.93
CA PRO A 246 -19.60 -2.21 9.08
C PRO A 246 -19.76 -3.64 9.62
N VAL A 247 -20.01 -3.74 10.92
CA VAL A 247 -20.45 -4.96 11.58
C VAL A 247 -21.86 -5.29 11.13
N LEU A 248 -22.08 -6.53 10.72
CA LEU A 248 -23.36 -7.03 10.24
C LEU A 248 -24.18 -7.69 11.35
N THR A 249 -23.59 -8.65 12.06
CA THR A 249 -24.19 -9.34 13.22
C THR A 249 -23.22 -9.32 14.39
N THR A 250 -23.69 -9.62 15.61
CA THR A 250 -22.87 -9.58 16.84
C THR A 250 -22.85 -10.89 17.64
N ALA A 251 -23.73 -11.83 17.33
CA ALA A 251 -23.76 -13.16 17.94
C ALA A 251 -24.02 -14.24 16.85
N PRO A 252 -23.00 -14.62 16.05
CA PRO A 252 -21.59 -14.23 16.12
C PRO A 252 -21.31 -12.88 15.44
N ILE A 253 -20.13 -12.29 15.69
CA ILE A 253 -19.69 -11.05 15.03
C ILE A 253 -19.33 -11.36 13.57
N THR A 254 -19.95 -10.68 12.61
CA THR A 254 -19.67 -10.89 11.18
C THR A 254 -19.60 -9.59 10.39
N ALA A 255 -18.90 -9.60 9.24
CA ALA A 255 -18.87 -8.49 8.29
C ALA A 255 -18.64 -8.98 6.85
N PHE A 256 -19.07 -8.19 5.87
CA PHE A 256 -18.81 -8.42 4.44
C PHE A 256 -17.40 -7.97 4.05
N ILE A 257 -16.42 -8.77 4.46
CA ILE A 257 -15.00 -8.65 4.12
C ILE A 257 -14.44 -10.06 3.99
N GLY A 258 -13.40 -10.27 3.20
CA GLY A 258 -12.88 -11.60 2.92
C GLY A 258 -11.51 -11.59 2.27
N MET A 259 -11.25 -12.65 1.51
CA MET A 259 -9.95 -12.88 0.87
C MET A 259 -9.59 -11.83 -0.20
N LYS A 260 -10.58 -11.18 -0.84
CA LYS A 260 -10.35 -10.07 -1.80
C LYS A 260 -9.69 -8.87 -1.10
N GLU A 261 -9.98 -8.66 0.18
CA GLU A 261 -9.37 -7.61 1.01
C GLU A 261 -8.11 -8.09 1.75
N GLY A 262 -7.61 -9.29 1.44
CA GLY A 262 -6.36 -9.83 1.97
C GLY A 262 -6.46 -10.48 3.35
N LEU A 263 -7.61 -11.06 3.69
CA LEU A 263 -7.78 -11.81 4.94
C LEU A 263 -7.47 -13.30 4.76
N ASP A 264 -6.66 -13.86 5.67
CA ASP A 264 -6.33 -15.28 5.77
C ASP A 264 -6.70 -15.88 7.15
N GLY A 265 -6.92 -15.03 8.15
CA GLY A 265 -7.38 -15.40 9.49
C GLY A 265 -6.39 -15.04 10.60
N GLY A 266 -6.90 -14.40 11.65
CA GLY A 266 -6.12 -13.91 12.80
C GLY A 266 -5.78 -12.41 12.73
N GLU A 267 -6.14 -11.72 11.66
CA GLU A 267 -6.04 -10.27 11.52
C GLU A 267 -6.91 -9.59 12.58
N LYS A 268 -6.48 -8.41 13.02
CA LYS A 268 -7.15 -7.65 14.09
C LYS A 268 -7.76 -6.37 13.56
N PHE A 269 -8.97 -6.08 14.04
CA PHE A 269 -9.75 -4.90 13.68
C PHE A 269 -10.16 -4.15 14.95
N ASP A 270 -10.09 -2.83 14.90
CA ASP A 270 -10.74 -1.97 15.88
C ASP A 270 -12.21 -1.84 15.51
N ALA A 271 -13.10 -2.07 16.47
CA ALA A 271 -14.50 -1.73 16.37
C ALA A 271 -14.69 -0.28 16.82
N LEU A 272 -15.09 0.56 15.87
CA LEU A 272 -15.21 2.00 16.03
C LEU A 272 -16.67 2.40 16.18
N GLU A 273 -16.96 3.13 17.26
CA GLU A 273 -18.24 3.77 17.50
C GLU A 273 -18.20 5.21 16.98
N LEU A 274 -19.27 5.63 16.28
CA LEU A 274 -19.46 7.01 15.87
C LEU A 274 -19.95 7.83 17.06
N THR A 275 -19.08 8.71 17.56
CA THR A 275 -19.41 9.70 18.58
C THR A 275 -19.57 11.07 17.94
N VAL A 276 -20.43 11.93 18.48
CA VAL A 276 -20.57 13.31 18.04
C VAL A 276 -19.96 14.21 19.11
N ASP A 277 -19.05 15.09 18.70
CA ASP A 277 -18.52 16.11 19.59
C ASP A 277 -19.64 17.07 19.97
N PRO A 278 -20.04 17.14 21.25
CA PRO A 278 -21.19 17.92 21.68
C PRO A 278 -20.99 19.43 21.50
N LYS A 279 -19.74 19.90 21.29
CA LYS A 279 -19.44 21.33 21.11
C LYS A 279 -19.38 21.74 19.64
N THR A 280 -18.89 20.87 18.77
CA THR A 280 -18.65 21.21 17.36
C THR A 280 -19.62 20.53 16.40
N GLY A 281 -20.40 19.56 16.88
CA GLY A 281 -21.23 18.70 16.03
C GLY A 281 -20.40 17.75 15.15
N ALA A 282 -19.08 17.75 15.27
CA ALA A 282 -18.20 16.93 14.46
C ALA A 282 -18.30 15.46 14.84
N ARG A 283 -18.45 14.60 13.83
CA ARG A 283 -18.41 13.14 13.98
C ARG A 283 -16.98 12.67 14.24
N LYS A 284 -16.77 11.90 15.31
CA LYS A 284 -15.50 11.29 15.73
C LYS A 284 -15.66 9.79 15.92
N TYR A 285 -14.75 9.00 15.38
CA TYR A 285 -14.72 7.55 15.60
C TYR A 285 -13.87 7.22 16.83
N LYS A 286 -14.42 6.45 17.76
CA LYS A 286 -13.72 5.99 18.97
C LYS A 286 -13.61 4.47 18.94
N SER A 287 -12.40 3.93 19.12
CA SER A 287 -12.23 2.47 19.30
C SER A 287 -12.78 2.05 20.66
N ILE A 288 -13.70 1.10 20.66
CA ILE A 288 -14.36 0.59 21.87
C ILE A 288 -14.03 -0.88 22.16
N ALA A 289 -13.55 -1.62 21.15
CA ALA A 289 -13.16 -3.01 21.25
C ALA A 289 -12.21 -3.40 20.12
N THR A 290 -11.43 -4.46 20.33
CA THR A 290 -10.67 -5.12 19.27
C THR A 290 -11.29 -6.48 18.97
N VAL A 291 -11.54 -6.76 17.69
CA VAL A 291 -12.00 -8.05 17.20
C VAL A 291 -10.91 -8.72 16.36
N THR A 292 -10.92 -10.05 16.29
CA THR A 292 -9.94 -10.85 15.56
C THR A 292 -10.66 -11.78 14.57
N VAL A 293 -10.22 -11.82 13.33
CA VAL A 293 -10.76 -12.73 12.30
C VAL A 293 -10.60 -14.18 12.77
N GLU A 294 -11.68 -14.94 12.71
CA GLU A 294 -11.66 -16.37 13.05
C GLU A 294 -10.96 -17.18 11.96
N LYS A 295 -9.86 -17.85 12.33
CA LYS A 295 -9.17 -18.80 11.43
C LYS A 295 -10.15 -19.87 10.93
N GLY A 296 -10.14 -20.11 9.62
CA GLY A 296 -11.03 -21.07 8.96
C GLY A 296 -12.47 -20.58 8.76
N LYS A 297 -12.81 -19.36 9.16
CA LYS A 297 -14.12 -18.73 8.91
C LYS A 297 -13.98 -17.40 8.14
N VAL A 298 -13.13 -17.42 7.12
CA VAL A 298 -12.92 -16.31 6.19
C VAL A 298 -13.74 -16.56 4.93
N TRP A 299 -14.48 -15.54 4.51
CA TRP A 299 -15.26 -15.57 3.28
C TRP A 299 -14.35 -15.46 2.05
N ASP A 300 -14.46 -16.42 1.13
CA ASP A 300 -13.84 -16.30 -0.20
C ASP A 300 -14.72 -15.46 -1.13
N ASN A 301 -14.54 -14.15 -1.08
CA ASN A 301 -15.23 -13.17 -1.92
C ASN A 301 -14.45 -12.77 -3.17
N ARG A 302 -13.44 -13.56 -3.56
CA ARG A 302 -12.70 -13.36 -4.83
C ARG A 302 -13.52 -13.84 -6.03
N TYR A 303 -14.58 -14.58 -5.79
CA TYR A 303 -15.50 -15.09 -6.79
C TYR A 303 -16.88 -14.48 -6.62
N VAL A 304 -17.38 -13.80 -7.66
CA VAL A 304 -18.78 -13.40 -7.74
C VAL A 304 -19.53 -14.48 -8.53
N PRO A 305 -20.52 -15.18 -7.93
CA PRO A 305 -21.34 -16.13 -8.67
C PRO A 305 -22.06 -15.44 -9.84
N GLY A 306 -21.76 -15.85 -11.08
CA GLY A 306 -22.42 -15.36 -12.29
C GLY A 306 -21.58 -14.47 -13.22
N GLU A 307 -20.35 -14.11 -12.87
CA GLU A 307 -19.41 -13.42 -13.78
C GLU A 307 -18.35 -14.38 -14.34
N GLN A 308 -17.94 -14.16 -15.60
CA GLN A 308 -16.91 -14.97 -16.27
C GLN A 308 -15.59 -14.87 -15.51
N LYS A 309 -14.88 -16.01 -15.43
CA LYS A 309 -13.59 -16.16 -14.75
C LYS A 309 -12.62 -15.06 -15.18
N ILE A 310 -12.22 -14.18 -14.26
CA ILE A 310 -10.98 -13.41 -14.41
C ILE A 310 -9.82 -14.39 -14.17
N PRO A 311 -8.83 -14.50 -15.06
CA PRO A 311 -7.70 -15.40 -14.86
C PRO A 311 -6.88 -14.92 -13.65
N VAL A 312 -6.95 -15.66 -12.56
CA VAL A 312 -6.01 -15.51 -11.44
C VAL A 312 -4.64 -15.93 -11.94
N LEU A 313 -3.63 -15.07 -11.77
CA LEU A 313 -2.23 -15.45 -11.93
C LEU A 313 -1.95 -16.60 -10.94
N GLN A 314 -1.75 -17.81 -11.47
CA GLN A 314 -1.54 -19.03 -10.70
C GLN A 314 -0.26 -18.92 -9.85
N ASN A 315 -0.42 -19.04 -8.53
CA ASN A 315 0.21 -20.09 -7.74
C ASN A 315 -0.38 -20.03 -6.32
N ASP A 316 -1.38 -20.86 -6.03
CA ASP A 316 -1.53 -21.50 -4.73
C ASP A 316 -2.71 -22.48 -4.78
N SER A 317 -2.55 -23.59 -4.08
CA SER A 317 -3.50 -24.70 -4.03
C SER A 317 -4.86 -24.19 -3.55
N ILE A 318 -5.83 -24.06 -4.47
CA ILE A 318 -7.17 -23.56 -4.16
C ILE A 318 -7.86 -24.58 -3.25
N ALA A 319 -7.95 -24.26 -1.96
CA ALA A 319 -8.87 -24.93 -1.05
C ALA A 319 -10.31 -24.80 -1.59
N PRO A 320 -11.18 -25.82 -1.42
CA PRO A 320 -12.54 -25.75 -1.92
C PRO A 320 -13.26 -24.50 -1.40
N PRO A 321 -14.14 -23.86 -2.20
CA PRO A 321 -14.82 -22.63 -1.81
C PRO A 321 -15.57 -22.86 -0.50
N THR A 322 -15.27 -22.04 0.50
CA THR A 322 -16.00 -22.05 1.77
C THR A 322 -17.44 -21.64 1.48
N THR A 323 -18.44 -22.35 2.03
CA THR A 323 -19.88 -22.00 1.90
C THR A 323 -20.27 -20.73 2.66
N LEU A 324 -19.28 -19.96 3.10
CA LEU A 324 -19.46 -18.75 3.89
C LEU A 324 -19.86 -17.61 2.97
N ASP A 325 -20.77 -16.77 3.43
CA ASP A 325 -21.22 -15.54 2.75
C ASP A 325 -20.68 -14.27 3.43
N ARG A 326 -19.89 -14.43 4.50
CA ARG A 326 -19.32 -13.37 5.35
C ARG A 326 -18.19 -13.90 6.22
N THR A 327 -17.30 -13.01 6.65
CA THR A 327 -16.21 -13.36 7.58
C THR A 327 -16.65 -13.23 9.03
N TYR A 328 -16.19 -14.15 9.86
CA TYR A 328 -16.52 -14.24 11.28
C TYR A 328 -15.38 -13.70 12.15
N PHE A 329 -15.76 -13.09 13.26
CA PHE A 329 -14.83 -12.47 14.19
C PHE A 329 -15.07 -12.94 15.63
N LYS A 330 -13.97 -13.10 16.38
CA LYS A 330 -13.96 -13.24 17.84
C LYS A 330 -13.67 -11.88 18.47
N GLY A 331 -14.44 -11.48 19.48
CA GLY A 331 -14.23 -10.21 20.15
C GLY A 331 -15.24 -9.92 21.24
N SER A 332 -15.31 -8.65 21.65
CA SER A 332 -16.17 -8.20 22.76
C SER A 332 -17.64 -8.15 22.37
N ASP A 333 -18.48 -8.47 23.34
CA ASP A 333 -19.92 -8.21 23.44
C ASP A 333 -20.32 -6.73 23.26
N LYS A 334 -19.39 -5.79 23.44
CA LYS A 334 -19.61 -4.36 23.22
C LYS A 334 -19.80 -4.01 21.74
N VAL A 335 -19.39 -4.89 20.83
CA VAL A 335 -19.54 -4.68 19.40
C VAL A 335 -21.03 -4.76 19.05
N GLN A 336 -21.53 -3.74 18.35
CA GLN A 336 -22.92 -3.62 17.91
C GLN A 336 -23.02 -3.62 16.38
N PRO A 337 -24.15 -4.05 15.80
CA PRO A 337 -24.38 -3.91 14.36
C PRO A 337 -24.26 -2.45 13.92
N GLY A 338 -23.67 -2.22 12.74
CA GLY A 338 -23.44 -0.88 12.18
C GLY A 338 -22.19 -0.16 12.69
N MET A 339 -21.50 -0.66 13.73
CA MET A 339 -20.17 -0.15 14.09
C MET A 339 -19.16 -0.42 12.99
N LEU A 340 -18.12 0.41 12.87
CA LEU A 340 -17.13 0.28 11.79
C LEU A 340 -15.93 -0.56 12.25
N LEU A 341 -15.63 -1.65 11.53
CA LEU A 341 -14.39 -2.41 11.70
C LEU A 341 -13.30 -1.78 10.85
N LYS A 342 -12.16 -1.43 11.46
CA LYS A 342 -10.96 -0.93 10.76
C LYS A 342 -9.75 -1.80 11.11
N GLN A 343 -9.05 -2.29 10.09
CA GLN A 343 -7.88 -3.15 10.30
C GLN A 343 -6.78 -2.39 11.05
N ILE A 344 -6.16 -3.02 12.05
CA ILE A 344 -5.12 -2.42 12.91
C ILE A 344 -3.72 -2.75 12.39
N ARG A 345 -3.49 -3.95 11.84
CA ARG A 345 -2.16 -4.49 11.52
C ARG A 345 -2.10 -5.33 10.27
#